data_AF-A0A0R2Q339-F1
#
_entry.id   AF-A0A0R2Q339-F1
#
_cell.length_a   1.000
_cell.length_b   1.000
_cell.length_c   1.000
_cell.angle_alpha   90.00
_cell.angle_beta   90.00
_cell.angle_gamma   90.00
#
_symmetry.space_group_name_H-M   'P 1'
#
loop_
_entity.id
_entity.type
_entity.pdbx_description
1 polymer ?
#
loop_
_entity_poly.entity_id
_entity_poly.type
_entity_poly.pdbx_seq_one_letter_code
_entity_poly.pdbx_strand_id
1 'polypeptide(L)'
;MFPPGVPKALYILITPIELISTLIIRPFSLAVRLFANMLAGHLLLVIFALLSEALFQARDKILIPIGVFPFFMLVFLTGFEVLVAFLQAYIFTILAAVYIAGAVHPEH
;
A
#
# COMPACT_ATOMS: atom_id res chain seq x y z
N MET A 1 14.75 22.35 -0.91
CA MET A 1 14.79 23.53 -1.80
C MET A 1 13.56 24.40 -1.58
N PHE A 2 13.79 25.56 -0.99
CA PHE A 2 12.81 26.49 -0.46
C PHE A 2 12.14 27.33 -1.55
N PRO A 3 10.79 27.38 -1.63
CA PRO A 3 10.12 28.43 -2.38
C PRO A 3 10.34 29.80 -1.68
N PRO A 4 10.85 30.82 -2.38
CA PRO A 4 11.09 32.14 -1.81
C PRO A 4 9.76 32.88 -1.63
N GLY A 5 9.48 33.37 -0.42
CA GLY A 5 8.36 34.29 -0.19
C GLY A 5 7.69 34.25 1.18
N VAL A 6 8.05 33.34 2.08
CA VAL A 6 7.36 33.20 3.38
C VAL A 6 8.19 33.86 4.50
N PRO A 7 7.62 34.79 5.30
CA PRO A 7 8.35 35.54 6.33
C PRO A 7 9.06 34.62 7.33
N LYS A 8 10.28 35.01 7.74
CA LYS A 8 11.18 34.23 8.61
C LYS A 8 10.53 33.71 9.91
N ALA A 9 9.48 34.37 10.40
CA ALA A 9 8.71 33.94 11.57
C ALA A 9 7.82 32.71 11.31
N LEU A 10 7.24 32.60 10.11
CA LEU A 10 6.39 31.46 9.74
C LEU A 10 7.24 30.24 9.33
N TYR A 11 8.47 30.48 8.85
CA TYR A 11 9.45 29.45 8.55
C TYR A 11 9.84 28.61 9.78
N ILE A 12 9.96 29.24 10.95
CA ILE A 12 10.28 28.53 12.21
C ILE A 12 9.13 27.65 12.69
N LEU A 13 7.89 27.98 12.33
CA LEU A 13 6.69 27.22 12.69
C LEU A 13 6.40 26.09 11.69
N ILE A 14 6.64 26.31 10.40
CA ILE A 14 6.43 25.31 9.35
C ILE A 14 7.54 24.24 9.37
N THR A 15 8.79 24.60 9.67
CA THR A 15 9.92 23.64 9.72
C THR A 15 9.66 22.41 10.62
N PRO A 16 9.22 22.54 11.89
CA PRO A 16 8.92 21.38 12.72
C PRO A 16 7.68 20.60 12.22
N ILE A 17 6.67 21.30 11.69
CA ILE A 17 5.48 20.66 11.11
C ILE A 17 5.85 19.85 9.86
N GLU A 18 6.72 20.38 9.00
CA GLU A 18 7.14 19.75 7.75
C GLU A 18 8.13 18.61 7.99
N LEU A 19 8.97 18.71 9.03
CA LEU A 19 9.75 17.57 9.54
C LEU A 19 8.85 16.46 10.05
N ILE A 20 7.87 16.74 10.90
CA ILE A 20 6.93 15.73 11.40
C ILE A 20 6.13 15.12 10.25
N SER A 21 5.66 15.95 9.31
CA SER A 21 4.86 15.49 8.17
C SER A 21 5.67 14.66 7.17
N THR A 22 6.92 15.04 6.92
CA THR A 22 7.80 14.29 6.00
C THR A 22 8.37 13.03 6.65
N LEU A 23 8.74 13.08 7.92
CA LEU A 23 9.38 11.98 8.64
C LEU A 23 8.37 10.95 9.15
N ILE A 24 7.18 11.36 9.58
CA ILE A 24 6.15 10.45 10.13
C ILE A 24 5.03 10.20 9.13
N ILE A 25 4.42 11.26 8.57
CA ILE A 25 3.14 11.14 7.86
C ILE A 25 3.29 10.47 6.49
N ARG A 26 4.35 10.78 5.72
CA ARG A 26 4.63 10.09 4.45
C ARG A 26 4.88 8.59 4.60
N PRO A 27 5.82 8.13 5.45
CA PRO A 27 6.04 6.69 5.63
C PRO A 27 4.83 5.99 6.27
N PHE A 28 4.10 6.66 7.18
CA PHE A 28 2.88 6.11 7.76
C PHE A 28 1.77 5.91 6.70
N SER A 29 1.58 6.89 5.79
CA SER A 29 0.62 6.76 4.69
C SER A 29 0.95 5.59 3.75
N LEU A 30 2.25 5.34 3.52
CA LEU A 30 2.71 4.18 2.73
C LEU A 30 2.47 2.86 3.46
N ALA A 31 2.72 2.81 4.78
CA ALA A 31 2.44 1.62 5.60
C ALA A 31 0.94 1.26 5.60
N VAL A 32 0.07 2.26 5.74
CA VAL A 32 -1.39 2.08 5.62
C VAL A 32 -1.76 1.58 4.21
N ARG A 33 -1.09 2.06 3.17
CA ARG A 33 -1.34 1.64 1.78
C ARG A 33 -0.94 0.19 1.53
N LEU A 34 0.19 -0.25 2.07
CA LEU A 34 0.62 -1.65 2.01
C LEU A 34 -0.33 -2.55 2.80
N PHE A 35 -0.71 -2.13 4.02
CA PHE A 35 -1.66 -2.85 4.86
C PHE A 35 -3.03 -3.00 4.19
N ALA A 36 -3.55 -1.91 3.61
CA ALA A 36 -4.82 -1.93 2.89
C ALA A 36 -4.77 -2.86 1.67
N ASN A 37 -3.67 -2.87 0.92
CA ASN A 37 -3.50 -3.78 -0.21
C ASN A 37 -3.52 -5.24 0.28
N MET A 38 -2.66 -5.62 1.23
CA MET A 38 -2.59 -6.98 1.80
C MET A 38 -3.92 -7.44 2.44
N LEU A 39 -4.64 -6.53 3.10
CA LEU A 39 -5.93 -6.81 3.72
C LEU A 39 -7.02 -7.02 2.65
N ALA A 40 -7.03 -6.21 1.58
CA ALA A 40 -7.99 -6.35 0.49
C ALA A 40 -7.83 -7.68 -0.25
N GLY A 41 -6.59 -8.10 -0.51
CA GLY A 41 -6.29 -9.42 -1.06
C GLY A 41 -6.76 -10.57 -0.20
N HIS A 42 -6.45 -10.50 1.09
CA HIS A 42 -6.87 -11.49 2.06
C HIS A 42 -8.40 -11.58 2.16
N LEU A 43 -9.11 -10.45 2.20
CA LEU A 43 -10.57 -10.45 2.17
C LEU A 43 -11.12 -11.03 0.87
N LEU A 44 -10.53 -10.70 -0.27
CA LEU A 44 -10.96 -11.20 -1.57
C LEU A 44 -10.85 -12.74 -1.61
N LEU A 45 -9.75 -13.32 -1.12
CA LEU A 45 -9.59 -14.78 -0.95
C LEU A 45 -10.70 -15.39 -0.10
N VAL A 46 -11.00 -14.78 1.06
CA VAL A 46 -12.05 -15.27 1.97
C VAL A 46 -13.43 -15.20 1.30
N ILE A 47 -13.76 -14.10 0.62
CA ILE A 47 -15.07 -13.91 -0.03
C ILE A 47 -15.24 -14.92 -1.18
N PHE A 48 -14.20 -15.15 -1.99
CA PHE A 48 -14.26 -16.15 -3.06
C PHE A 48 -14.33 -17.58 -2.54
N ALA A 49 -13.64 -17.90 -1.43
CA ALA A 49 -13.77 -19.20 -0.78
C ALA A 49 -15.20 -19.44 -0.26
N LEU A 50 -15.78 -18.43 0.40
CA LEU A 50 -17.18 -18.47 0.87
C LEU A 50 -18.18 -18.57 -0.29
N LEU A 51 -17.94 -17.86 -1.40
CA LEU A 51 -18.76 -17.96 -2.60
C LEU A 51 -18.68 -19.36 -3.21
N SER A 52 -17.48 -19.94 -3.32
CA SER A 52 -17.28 -21.29 -3.85
C SER A 52 -17.97 -22.35 -2.98
N GLU A 53 -17.85 -22.25 -1.66
CA GLU A 53 -18.58 -23.10 -0.70
C GLU A 53 -20.11 -22.98 -0.86
N ALA A 54 -20.63 -21.74 -0.94
CA ALA A 54 -22.06 -21.48 -1.13
C ALA A 54 -22.59 -22.07 -2.45
N LEU A 55 -21.84 -21.96 -3.54
CA LEU A 55 -22.21 -22.57 -4.81
C LEU A 55 -22.13 -24.10 -4.80
N PHE A 56 -21.21 -24.68 -4.03
CA PHE A 56 -21.08 -26.13 -3.89
C PHE A 56 -22.23 -26.73 -3.08
N GLN A 57 -22.71 -26.02 -2.04
CA GLN A 57 -23.87 -26.43 -1.24
C GLN A 57 -25.20 -26.32 -2.00
N ALA A 58 -25.29 -25.47 -3.05
CA ALA A 58 -26.49 -25.29 -3.86
C ALA A 58 -26.90 -26.53 -4.70
N ARG A 59 -26.14 -27.63 -4.67
CA ARG A 59 -26.50 -28.96 -5.23
C ARG A 59 -26.81 -29.06 -6.74
N ASP A 60 -26.64 -27.99 -7.51
CA ASP A 60 -26.78 -28.03 -8.96
C ASP A 60 -25.45 -28.38 -9.66
N LYS A 61 -25.42 -29.54 -10.33
CA LYS A 61 -24.24 -30.10 -11.04
C LYS A 61 -23.65 -29.20 -12.13
N ILE A 62 -24.39 -28.17 -12.57
CA ILE A 62 -23.97 -27.21 -13.61
C ILE A 62 -23.05 -26.11 -13.06
N LEU A 63 -23.08 -25.82 -11.74
CA LEU A 63 -22.27 -24.76 -11.16
C LEU A 63 -20.83 -25.16 -10.81
N ILE A 64 -20.53 -26.46 -10.81
CA ILE A 64 -19.19 -27.01 -10.49
C ILE A 64 -18.08 -26.47 -11.42
N PRO A 65 -18.23 -26.45 -12.76
CA PRO A 65 -17.21 -25.86 -13.64
C PRO A 65 -17.15 -24.33 -13.54
N ILE A 66 -18.24 -23.66 -13.14
CA ILE A 66 -18.28 -22.20 -12.97
C ILE A 66 -17.44 -21.77 -11.76
N GLY A 67 -17.29 -22.62 -10.74
CA GLY A 67 -16.43 -22.36 -9.56
C GLY A 67 -14.92 -22.39 -9.84
N VAL A 68 -14.46 -23.00 -10.94
CA VAL A 68 -13.03 -23.06 -11.30
C VAL A 68 -12.52 -21.71 -11.83
N PHE A 69 -13.37 -20.96 -12.54
CA PHE A 69 -13.03 -19.65 -13.08
C PHE A 69 -12.67 -18.60 -12.00
N PRO A 70 -13.48 -18.39 -10.94
CA PRO A 70 -13.14 -17.49 -9.86
C PRO A 70 -11.90 -17.94 -9.08
N PHE A 71 -11.66 -19.25 -8.95
CA PHE A 71 -10.43 -19.76 -8.32
C PHE A 71 -9.17 -19.40 -9.12
N PHE A 72 -9.21 -19.51 -10.45
CA PHE A 72 -8.07 -19.10 -11.29
C PHE A 72 -7.84 -17.58 -11.25
N MET A 73 -8.92 -16.80 -11.33
CA MET A 73 -8.83 -15.33 -11.25
C MET A 73 -8.26 -14.87 -9.91
N LEU A 74 -8.63 -15.57 -8.83
CA LEU A 74 -8.14 -15.34 -7.48
C LEU A 74 -6.62 -15.54 -7.39
N VAL A 75 -6.11 -16.68 -7.87
CA VAL A 75 -4.66 -16.97 -7.89
C VAL A 75 -3.90 -15.93 -8.70
N PHE A 76 -4.43 -15.52 -9.85
CA PHE A 76 -3.81 -14.50 -10.70
C PHE A 76 -3.75 -13.11 -10.02
N LEU A 77 -4.87 -12.68 -9.42
CA LEU A 77 -4.95 -11.41 -8.68
C LEU A 77 -4.04 -11.38 -7.45
N THR A 78 -3.94 -12.48 -6.71
CA THR A 78 -3.00 -12.61 -5.60
C THR A 78 -1.54 -12.45 -6.06
N GLY A 79 -1.18 -13.04 -7.21
CA GLY A 79 0.15 -12.83 -7.79
C GLY A 79 0.42 -11.36 -8.15
N PHE A 80 -0.57 -10.68 -8.72
CA PHE A 80 -0.49 -9.25 -9.05
C PHE A 80 -0.35 -8.37 -7.80
N GLU A 81 -1.06 -8.70 -6.73
CA GLU A 81 -1.00 -7.98 -5.46
C GLU A 81 0.37 -8.09 -4.79
N VAL A 82 0.98 -9.29 -4.79
CA VAL A 82 2.34 -9.51 -4.28
C VAL A 82 3.35 -8.66 -5.05
N LEU A 83 3.20 -8.54 -6.37
CA LEU A 83 4.05 -7.68 -7.20
C LEU A 83 3.91 -6.20 -6.82
N VAL A 84 2.69 -5.71 -6.63
CA VAL A 84 2.43 -4.33 -6.18
C VAL A 84 2.99 -4.09 -4.77
N ALA A 85 2.88 -5.07 -3.87
CA ALA A 85 3.42 -5.01 -2.52
C ALA A 85 4.95 -4.86 -2.53
N PHE A 86 5.62 -5.63 -3.38
CA PHE A 86 7.07 -5.54 -3.57
C PHE A 86 7.50 -4.17 -4.10
N LEU A 87 6.77 -3.65 -5.11
CA LEU A 87 7.02 -2.33 -5.66
C LEU A 87 6.85 -1.22 -4.62
N GLN A 88 5.87 -1.38 -3.71
CA GLN A 88 5.63 -0.39 -2.66
C GLN A 88 6.70 -0.42 -1.56
N ALA A 89 7.16 -1.61 -1.16
CA ALA A 89 8.30 -1.76 -0.26
C ALA A 89 9.60 -1.16 -0.86
N TYR A 90 9.80 -1.32 -2.17
CA TYR A 90 10.91 -0.70 -2.88
C TYR A 90 10.85 0.84 -2.85
N ILE A 91 9.69 1.44 -3.16
CA ILE A 91 9.52 2.89 -3.10
C ILE A 91 9.72 3.43 -1.67
N PHE A 92 9.26 2.70 -0.66
CA PHE A 92 9.46 3.07 0.74
C PHE A 92 10.95 3.11 1.12
N THR A 93 11.70 2.06 0.78
CA THR A 93 13.14 1.98 1.10
C THR A 93 13.94 3.06 0.38
N ILE A 94 13.59 3.39 -0.88
CA ILE A 94 14.28 4.46 -1.62
C ILE A 94 13.96 5.84 -1.04
N LEU A 95 12.71 6.11 -0.65
CA LEU A 95 12.33 7.37 -0.02
C LEU A 95 13.00 7.53 1.35
N ALA A 96 13.09 6.45 2.12
CA ALA A 96 13.83 6.44 3.39
C ALA A 96 15.33 6.70 3.17
N ALA A 97 15.95 6.05 2.17
CA ALA A 97 17.35 6.28 1.83
C ALA A 97 17.62 7.73 1.41
N VAL A 98 16.75 8.33 0.57
CA VAL A 98 16.86 9.74 0.15
C VAL A 98 16.68 10.69 1.34
N TYR A 99 15.74 10.39 2.25
CA TYR A 99 15.52 11.21 3.44
C TYR A 99 16.71 11.15 4.40
N ILE A 100 17.26 9.96 4.64
CA ILE A 100 18.44 9.76 5.49
C ILE A 100 19.66 10.45 4.86
N ALA A 101 19.86 10.33 3.54
CA ALA A 101 20.95 11.01 2.84
C ALA A 101 20.83 12.54 2.92
N GLY A 102 19.61 13.09 2.80
CA GLY A 102 19.35 14.52 2.98
C GLY A 102 19.49 15.02 4.42
N ALA A 103 19.28 14.16 5.43
CA ALA A 103 19.49 14.52 6.83
C ALA A 103 20.98 14.47 7.26
N VAL A 104 21.80 13.65 6.59
CA VAL A 104 23.24 13.47 6.89
C VAL A 104 24.11 14.54 6.24
N HIS A 105 23.69 15.13 5.11
CA HIS A 105 24.30 16.33 4.55
C HIS A 105 23.45 17.56 4.89
N PRO A 106 23.69 18.23 6.05
CA PRO A 106 23.26 19.60 6.20
C PRO A 106 24.02 20.41 5.15
N GLU A 107 23.33 20.72 4.07
CA GLU A 107 23.70 21.76 3.13
C GLU A 107 24.01 23.03 3.94
N HIS A 108 25.31 23.34 3.99
CA HIS A 108 25.87 24.53 4.63
C HIS A 108 25.23 25.81 4.10
#